data_AF-A0A136NR63-F1
#
_entry.id   AF-A0A136NR63-F1
#
_cell.length_a   1.000
_cell.length_b   1.000
_cell.length_c   1.000
_cell.angle_alpha   90.00
_cell.angle_beta   90.00
_cell.angle_gamma   90.00
#
_symmetry.space_group_name_H-M   'P 1'
#
loop_
_entity.id
_entity.type
_entity.pdbx_description
1 polymer ?
#
loop_
_entity_poly.entity_id
_entity_poly.type
_entity_poly.pdbx_seq_one_letter_code
_entity_poly.pdbx_strand_id
1 'polypeptide(L)'
;MKKLIVLLILLFIFTAGTMISAQETEKLLKFKKGDSSALVTGSLVRGEETSYILIANKHQTMTVTISSSEENAVFRIKDRSSRYYLDGAGEIDEAVKWKGPLPSDGEYKIIVGGKRGNTDYTLQVFIE
;
A
#
# COMPACT_ATOMS: atom_id res chain seq x y z
N MET A 1 -5.86 23.80 -65.81
CA MET A 1 -7.14 24.19 -65.17
C MET A 1 -7.28 23.40 -63.88
N LYS A 2 -7.02 24.05 -62.74
CA LYS A 2 -8.02 24.35 -61.70
C LYS A 2 -8.30 23.11 -60.82
N LYS A 3 -7.56 22.94 -59.72
CA LYS A 3 -7.87 23.37 -58.32
C LYS A 3 -8.65 22.31 -57.53
N LEU A 4 -8.25 22.09 -56.26
CA LEU A 4 -8.87 21.27 -55.20
C LEU A 4 -8.77 19.74 -55.45
N ILE A 5 -8.21 18.91 -54.58
CA ILE A 5 -8.54 18.77 -53.15
C ILE A 5 -7.26 18.56 -52.34
N VAL A 6 -7.02 19.48 -51.41
CA VAL A 6 -6.14 19.34 -50.24
C VAL A 6 -6.99 18.72 -49.13
N LEU A 7 -6.61 17.55 -48.61
CA LEU A 7 -6.99 16.88 -47.33
C LEU A 7 -6.78 15.38 -47.59
N LEU A 8 -6.00 14.57 -46.86
CA LEU A 8 -5.81 14.51 -45.43
C LEU A 8 -4.52 13.70 -45.19
N ILE A 9 -3.50 14.35 -44.65
CA ILE A 9 -2.38 13.69 -43.99
C ILE A 9 -2.86 13.35 -42.56
N LEU A 10 -2.37 12.25 -41.99
CA LEU A 10 -2.58 11.74 -40.62
C LEU A 10 -3.86 10.94 -40.36
N LEU A 11 -3.68 9.64 -40.10
CA LEU A 11 -4.19 9.06 -38.86
C LEU A 11 -3.33 7.86 -38.39
N PHE A 12 -2.12 8.16 -37.95
CA PHE A 12 -1.35 7.30 -37.06
C PHE A 12 -1.87 7.58 -35.64
N ILE A 13 -3.02 7.02 -35.23
CA ILE A 13 -3.38 7.01 -33.81
C ILE A 13 -2.73 5.77 -33.22
N PHE A 14 -1.47 5.93 -32.84
CA PHE A 14 -0.85 5.15 -31.79
C PHE A 14 -1.64 5.49 -30.53
N THR A 15 -2.63 4.67 -30.16
CA THR A 15 -3.25 4.76 -28.84
C THR A 15 -2.18 4.35 -27.83
N ALA A 16 -1.34 5.30 -27.41
CA ALA A 16 -0.58 5.18 -26.19
C ALA A 16 -1.63 5.11 -25.07
N GLY A 17 -2.00 3.89 -24.69
CA GLY A 17 -2.78 3.68 -23.49
C GLY A 17 -2.01 4.30 -22.34
N THR A 18 -2.49 5.42 -21.82
CA THR A 18 -2.01 5.94 -20.56
C THR A 18 -2.41 4.93 -19.51
N MET A 19 -1.50 4.05 -19.12
CA MET A 19 -1.62 3.36 -17.84
C MET A 19 -1.55 4.46 -16.78
N ILE A 20 -2.72 4.92 -16.32
CA ILE A 20 -2.83 5.66 -15.07
C ILE A 20 -2.47 4.63 -14.00
N SER A 21 -1.18 4.56 -13.65
CA SER A 21 -0.79 3.87 -12.43
C SER A 21 -1.40 4.69 -11.30
N ALA A 22 -2.29 4.08 -10.50
CA ALA A 22 -2.72 4.68 -9.25
C ALA A 22 -1.46 5.02 -8.46
N GLN A 23 -1.24 6.31 -8.16
CA GLN A 23 -0.05 6.74 -7.45
C GLN A 23 -0.22 6.36 -5.98
N GLU A 24 0.32 5.19 -5.62
CA GLU A 24 0.35 4.68 -4.26
C GLU A 24 0.96 5.75 -3.33
N THR A 25 0.17 6.28 -2.41
CA THR A 25 0.67 7.27 -1.45
C THR A 25 1.39 6.53 -0.33
N GLU A 26 2.72 6.61 -0.33
CA GLU A 26 3.57 6.10 0.75
C GLU A 26 3.77 7.15 1.85
N LYS A 27 3.61 6.74 3.11
CA LYS A 27 3.77 7.56 4.30
C LYS A 27 4.80 6.94 5.23
N LEU A 28 5.85 7.67 5.59
CA LEU A 28 6.81 7.19 6.59
C LEU A 28 6.15 7.13 7.97
N LEU A 29 6.12 5.94 8.56
CA LEU A 29 5.60 5.69 9.90
C LEU A 29 6.69 5.96 10.92
N LYS A 30 6.53 7.01 11.73
CA LYS A 30 7.48 7.41 12.77
C LYS A 30 6.88 7.20 14.15
N PHE A 31 7.65 6.62 15.06
CA PHE A 31 7.30 6.57 16.47
C PHE A 31 7.69 7.88 17.15
N LYS A 32 6.92 8.27 18.18
CA LYS A 32 7.31 9.39 19.03
C LYS A 32 8.59 9.01 19.78
N LYS A 33 9.35 10.02 20.20
CA LYS A 33 10.59 9.79 20.96
C LYS A 33 10.27 9.01 22.24
N GLY A 34 10.89 7.84 22.41
CA GLY A 34 10.69 6.97 23.56
C GLY A 34 9.57 5.93 23.39
N ASP A 35 8.76 6.04 22.33
CA ASP A 35 7.73 5.06 22.01
C ASP A 35 8.29 4.00 21.05
N SER A 36 7.74 2.79 21.13
CA SER A 36 8.00 1.70 20.19
C SER A 36 6.75 1.34 19.37
N SER A 37 5.77 2.25 19.32
CA SER A 37 4.57 2.10 18.50
C SER A 37 4.10 3.40 17.86
N ALA A 38 3.28 3.25 16.83
CA ALA A 38 2.47 4.30 16.25
C ALA A 38 1.04 3.82 16.05
N LEU A 39 0.11 4.78 16.14
CA LEU A 39 -1.30 4.62 15.82
C LEU A 39 -1.66 5.63 14.73
N VAL A 40 -2.22 5.17 13.63
CA VAL A 40 -2.63 5.99 12.49
C VAL A 40 -4.05 5.63 12.08
N THR A 41 -4.81 6.61 11.61
CA THR A 41 -6.18 6.44 11.15
C THR A 41 -6.32 6.92 9.71
N GLY A 42 -7.34 6.44 9.02
CA GLY A 42 -7.67 6.90 7.69
C GLY A 42 -8.97 6.35 7.15
N SER A 43 -9.26 6.73 5.91
CA SER A 43 -10.37 6.22 5.12
C SER A 43 -9.93 6.03 3.68
N LEU A 44 -10.47 5.02 3.02
CA LEU A 44 -10.17 4.63 1.64
C LEU A 44 -11.48 4.45 0.88
N VAL A 45 -11.51 4.96 -0.35
CA VAL A 45 -12.56 4.62 -1.32
C VAL A 45 -12.26 3.24 -1.90
N ARG A 46 -13.30 2.55 -2.40
CA ARG A 46 -13.14 1.23 -3.03
C ARG A 46 -12.02 1.19 -4.07
N GLY A 47 -11.08 0.27 -3.88
CA GLY A 47 -9.95 0.04 -4.76
C GLY A 47 -8.74 0.94 -4.50
N GLU A 48 -8.84 1.87 -3.56
CA GLU A 48 -7.69 2.63 -3.08
C GLU A 48 -6.90 1.83 -2.05
N GLU A 49 -5.61 2.12 -2.00
CA GLU A 49 -4.69 1.64 -0.99
C GLU A 49 -3.85 2.79 -0.48
N THR A 50 -3.36 2.67 0.76
CA THR A 50 -2.32 3.54 1.27
C THR A 50 -1.26 2.71 1.96
N SER A 51 -0.02 3.18 1.85
CA SER A 51 1.13 2.43 2.33
C SER A 51 1.86 3.19 3.42
N TYR A 52 2.22 2.47 4.47
CA TYR A 52 3.03 2.96 5.57
C TYR A 52 4.40 2.29 5.52
N ILE A 53 5.46 3.09 5.50
CA ILE A 53 6.83 2.61 5.51
C ILE A 53 7.34 2.62 6.94
N LEU A 54 7.71 1.44 7.45
CA LEU A 54 8.38 1.29 8.74
C LEU A 54 9.85 0.93 8.50
N ILE A 55 10.76 1.65 9.15
CA ILE A 55 12.18 1.28 9.21
C ILE A 55 12.38 0.47 10.48
N ALA A 56 12.88 -0.75 10.34
CA ALA A 56 13.13 -1.65 11.45
C ALA A 56 14.31 -2.59 11.16
N ASN A 57 14.85 -3.19 12.22
CA ASN A 57 16.00 -4.08 12.15
C ASN A 57 15.57 -5.54 12.14
N LYS A 58 16.45 -6.39 11.62
CA LYS A 58 16.31 -7.84 11.66
C LYS A 58 16.13 -8.34 13.08
N HIS A 59 15.31 -9.39 13.23
CA HIS A 59 14.97 -10.04 14.51
C HIS A 59 14.17 -9.21 15.51
N GLN A 60 13.92 -7.92 15.26
CA GLN A 60 12.88 -7.22 16.02
C GLN A 60 11.54 -7.92 15.79
N THR A 61 10.71 -7.98 16.82
CA THR A 61 9.36 -8.51 16.65
C THR A 61 8.42 -7.37 16.35
N MET A 62 7.81 -7.42 15.17
CA MET A 62 6.79 -6.45 14.77
C MET A 62 5.41 -7.02 15.07
N THR A 63 4.52 -6.18 15.60
CA THR A 63 3.10 -6.47 15.76
C THR A 63 2.30 -5.41 15.00
N VAL A 64 1.40 -5.84 14.13
CA VAL A 64 0.50 -4.98 13.36
C VAL A 64 -0.93 -5.42 13.63
N THR A 65 -1.80 -4.47 13.95
CA THR A 65 -3.24 -4.70 14.11
C THR A 65 -4.01 -3.60 13.41
N ILE A 66 -5.09 -3.96 12.73
CA ILE A 66 -6.00 -3.01 12.11
C ILE A 66 -7.43 -3.27 12.59
N SER A 67 -8.19 -2.19 12.75
CA SER A 67 -9.63 -2.23 13.03
C SER A 67 -10.35 -1.26 12.10
N SER A 68 -11.63 -1.52 11.84
CA SER A 68 -12.51 -0.70 11.00
C SER A 68 -13.95 -0.87 11.45
N SER A 69 -14.81 0.12 11.18
CA SER A 69 -16.20 0.11 11.65
C SER A 69 -17.02 -1.04 11.04
N GLU A 70 -16.70 -1.46 9.81
CA GLU A 70 -17.40 -2.53 9.08
C GLU A 70 -16.59 -3.84 8.93
N GLU A 71 -15.54 -4.03 9.73
CA GLU A 71 -14.63 -5.20 9.64
C GLU A 71 -14.12 -5.44 8.20
N ASN A 72 -13.75 -4.36 7.54
CA ASN A 72 -13.50 -4.32 6.11
C ASN A 72 -12.05 -3.98 5.76
N ALA A 73 -11.34 -3.27 6.65
CA ALA A 73 -9.94 -2.96 6.45
C ALA A 73 -9.04 -4.17 6.75
N VAL A 74 -8.10 -4.41 5.84
CA VAL A 74 -7.07 -5.45 5.93
C VAL A 74 -5.72 -4.83 5.55
N PHE A 75 -4.65 -5.54 5.84
CA PHE A 75 -3.32 -5.13 5.40
C PHE A 75 -2.50 -6.28 4.82
N ARG A 76 -1.44 -5.87 4.12
CA ARG A 76 -0.36 -6.73 3.65
C ARG A 76 0.97 -6.14 4.11
N ILE A 77 1.98 -6.97 4.32
CA ILE A 77 3.30 -6.51 4.74
C ILE A 77 4.34 -7.02 3.75
N LYS A 78 5.04 -6.11 3.09
CA LYS A 78 6.10 -6.40 2.13
C LYS A 78 7.46 -5.97 2.68
N ASP A 79 8.40 -6.89 2.74
CA ASP A 79 9.81 -6.56 2.95
C ASP A 79 10.36 -5.97 1.64
N ARG A 80 10.83 -4.72 1.66
CA ARG A 80 11.33 -4.06 0.45
C ARG A 80 12.69 -4.61 0.00
N SER A 81 13.48 -5.15 0.91
CA SER A 81 14.79 -5.74 0.62
C SER A 81 14.62 -7.03 -0.19
N SER A 82 13.80 -7.96 0.32
CA SER A 82 13.55 -9.23 -0.36
C SER A 82 12.48 -9.15 -1.47
N ARG A 83 11.64 -8.11 -1.44
CA ARG A 83 10.47 -7.90 -2.29
C ARG A 83 9.35 -8.93 -2.10
N TYR A 84 9.43 -9.76 -1.06
CA TYR A 84 8.39 -10.73 -0.70
C TYR A 84 7.44 -10.18 0.37
N TYR A 85 6.22 -10.71 0.39
CA TYR A 85 5.33 -10.50 1.52
C TYR A 85 5.78 -11.34 2.71
N LEU A 86 5.51 -10.86 3.92
CA LEU A 86 5.66 -11.66 5.12
C LEU A 86 4.56 -12.72 5.16
N ASP A 87 4.91 -13.91 5.64
CA ASP A 87 3.97 -15.02 5.80
C ASP A 87 2.81 -14.63 6.73
N GLY A 88 1.58 -14.94 6.33
CA GLY A 88 0.35 -14.52 7.01
C GLY A 88 -0.01 -13.04 6.85
N ALA A 89 0.66 -12.29 5.98
CA ALA A 89 0.31 -10.92 5.59
C ALA A 89 0.57 -10.66 4.08
N GLY A 90 0.33 -11.66 3.24
CA GLY A 90 0.40 -11.61 1.78
C GLY A 90 -0.92 -11.26 1.10
N GLU A 91 -0.94 -11.33 -0.23
CA GLU A 91 -2.05 -10.83 -1.08
C GLU A 91 -3.41 -11.45 -0.81
N ILE A 92 -3.42 -12.70 -0.33
CA ILE A 92 -4.64 -13.48 -0.12
C ILE A 92 -5.00 -13.65 1.37
N ASP A 93 -4.15 -13.18 2.28
CA ASP A 93 -4.29 -13.51 3.71
C ASP A 93 -5.36 -12.67 4.42
N GLU A 94 -5.79 -11.56 3.79
CA GLU A 94 -6.78 -10.63 4.37
C GLU A 94 -6.44 -10.25 5.84
N ALA A 95 -5.15 -10.03 6.12
CA ALA A 95 -4.66 -9.93 7.49
C ALA A 95 -5.26 -8.73 8.24
N VAL A 96 -5.82 -9.00 9.42
CA VAL A 96 -6.25 -7.98 10.38
C VAL A 96 -5.32 -7.86 11.59
N LYS A 97 -4.46 -8.87 11.76
CA LYS A 97 -3.42 -8.93 12.79
C LYS A 97 -2.24 -9.74 12.27
N TRP A 98 -1.04 -9.30 12.59
CA TRP A 98 0.19 -10.00 12.29
C TRP A 98 1.19 -9.79 13.44
N LYS A 99 1.93 -10.83 13.80
CA LYS A 99 3.04 -10.75 14.74
C LYS A 99 4.15 -11.71 14.31
N GLY A 100 5.37 -11.21 14.22
CA GLY A 100 6.51 -12.06 13.87
C GLY A 100 7.85 -11.34 13.91
N PRO A 101 8.95 -12.12 13.94
CA PRO A 101 10.29 -11.57 13.80
C PRO A 101 10.53 -11.06 12.38
N LEU A 102 11.23 -9.93 12.27
CA LEU A 102 11.58 -9.32 11.00
C LEU A 102 12.77 -10.07 10.33
N PRO A 103 12.65 -10.51 9.06
CA PRO A 103 13.68 -11.32 8.41
C PRO A 103 14.94 -10.55 8.00
N SER A 104 14.85 -9.23 7.85
CA SER A 104 15.90 -8.38 7.30
C SER A 104 15.92 -6.99 7.96
N ASP A 105 17.04 -6.29 7.84
CA ASP A 105 17.11 -4.86 8.17
C ASP A 105 16.54 -4.02 7.02
N GLY A 106 15.89 -2.91 7.36
CA GLY A 106 15.48 -1.90 6.41
C GLY A 106 14.00 -1.59 6.45
N GLU A 107 13.40 -1.47 5.28
CA GLU A 107 12.05 -0.93 5.11
C GLU A 107 11.00 -2.01 4.90
N TYR A 108 9.98 -1.96 5.73
CA TYR A 108 8.77 -2.77 5.61
C TYR A 108 7.62 -1.87 5.15
N LYS A 109 6.97 -2.25 4.06
CA LYS A 109 5.80 -1.57 3.50
C LYS A 109 4.54 -2.26 4.01
N ILE A 110 3.76 -1.57 4.83
CA ILE A 110 2.45 -2.00 5.31
C ILE A 110 1.39 -1.38 4.40
N ILE A 111 0.75 -2.20 3.58
CA ILE A 111 -0.22 -1.78 2.56
C ILE A 111 -1.61 -2.00 3.13
N VAL A 112 -2.38 -0.93 3.32
CA VAL A 112 -3.75 -0.97 3.85
C VAL A 112 -4.74 -0.83 2.71
N GLY A 113 -5.75 -1.70 2.69
CA GLY A 113 -6.84 -1.72 1.72
C GLY A 113 -8.14 -2.22 2.35
N GLY A 114 -9.23 -2.16 1.59
CA GLY A 114 -10.53 -2.73 1.97
C GLY A 114 -10.83 -4.04 1.24
N LYS A 115 -11.50 -4.99 1.89
CA LYS A 115 -12.01 -6.22 1.25
C LYS A 115 -13.12 -5.94 0.25
N ARG A 116 -14.00 -4.97 0.56
CA ARG A 116 -15.19 -4.59 -0.21
C ARG A 116 -15.47 -3.10 -0.08
N GLY A 117 -16.03 -2.42 -1.08
CA GLY A 117 -16.50 -1.03 -0.90
C GLY A 117 -15.49 -0.06 -0.29
N ASN A 118 -15.98 0.97 0.40
CA ASN A 118 -15.17 1.94 1.14
C ASN A 118 -14.84 1.41 2.53
N THR A 119 -13.72 1.85 3.12
CA THR A 119 -13.36 1.47 4.49
C THR A 119 -12.73 2.62 5.26
N ASP A 120 -13.12 2.78 6.52
CA ASP A 120 -12.30 3.47 7.51
C ASP A 120 -11.29 2.47 8.11
N TYR A 121 -10.26 2.98 8.80
CA TYR A 121 -9.39 2.13 9.60
C TYR A 121 -8.67 2.88 10.72
N THR A 122 -8.30 2.13 11.75
CA THR A 122 -7.24 2.44 12.71
C THR A 122 -6.19 1.35 12.64
N LEU A 123 -4.96 1.71 12.29
CA LEU A 123 -3.79 0.83 12.20
C LEU A 123 -2.85 1.14 13.37
N GLN A 124 -2.50 0.12 14.15
CA GLN A 124 -1.48 0.18 15.18
C GLN A 124 -0.31 -0.71 14.80
N VAL A 125 0.89 -0.17 14.93
CA VAL A 125 2.15 -0.86 14.65
C VAL A 125 3.04 -0.72 15.87
N PHE A 126 3.58 -1.83 16.34
CA PHE A 126 4.47 -1.92 17.48
C PHE A 126 5.71 -2.73 17.11
N ILE A 127 6.86 -2.35 17.66
CA ILE A 127 8.15 -3.02 17.49
C ILE A 127 8.78 -3.26 18.87
N GLU A 128 9.34 -4.45 19.06
CA GLU A 128 10.19 -4.82 20.21
C GLU A 128 11.55 -5.36 19.75
#